data_AF-A0A2H9MEN7-F1
#
_entry.id   AF-A0A2H9MEN7-F1
#
_cell.length_a   1.000
_cell.length_b   1.000
_cell.length_c   1.000
_cell.angle_alpha   90.00
_cell.angle_beta   90.00
_cell.angle_gamma   90.00
#
_symmetry.space_group_name_H-M   'P 1'
#
loop_
_entity.id
_entity.type
_entity.pdbx_description
1 polymer ?
#
loop_
_entity_poly.entity_id
_entity_poly.type
_entity_poly.pdbx_seq_one_letter_code
_entity_poly.pdbx_strand_id
1 'polypeptide(L)'
;MLYYSILMNNMKNPFVYGSIVTKEHFVGREKEIKEITAGLLGGQHIILYSPRKFGKSSLVEETFRRINNSRKAIAFRINLQGVETGEALASVLIDETIKRTYSSVEKLSKELKGLFKKINVRVFVDKEGKMGIEPVFKETKDALEDALNFPERVAGKKNKRIIVCFDEFQEIEKFNGLRIEKLFRAITEAHKNVSYMFTGSEKHTISLMFESKDRPFYRFARFLELKTMPDNCLKNFMIKKFNATNKYITDEAVEMVIKFSEGIPFYVQCICHEAWYLTEKKITKETIKQALDEKILSSLTPGFEMVWNKIRSEMQRRLLLAMAVEDKAGYSISFIEKYKLKSSGHVKKSLGALEKSGLVYNMRIDDFFFREWIKKYRTYHGY
;
A
#
# COMPACT_ATOMS: atom_id res chain seq x y z
N MET A 1 40.54 0.35 -12.84
CA MET A 1 39.51 0.97 -11.95
C MET A 1 38.10 0.94 -12.52
N LEU A 2 37.86 1.29 -13.79
CA LEU A 2 36.50 1.20 -14.39
C LEU A 2 35.89 -0.21 -14.35
N TYR A 3 36.68 -1.26 -14.58
CA TYR A 3 36.19 -2.64 -14.55
C TYR A 3 35.81 -3.10 -13.12
N TYR A 4 36.53 -2.60 -12.11
CA TYR A 4 36.25 -2.87 -10.70
C TYR A 4 35.06 -2.06 -10.17
N SER A 5 34.81 -0.85 -10.67
CA SER A 5 33.59 -0.10 -10.34
C SER A 5 32.34 -0.67 -11.01
N ILE A 6 32.48 -1.28 -12.19
CA ILE A 6 31.41 -2.05 -12.85
C ILE A 6 31.12 -3.36 -12.10
N LEU A 7 32.14 -4.05 -11.59
CA LEU A 7 31.98 -5.26 -10.76
C LEU A 7 31.40 -4.97 -9.37
N MET A 8 31.79 -3.85 -8.74
CA MET A 8 31.21 -3.41 -7.45
C MET A 8 29.75 -2.94 -7.59
N ASN A 9 29.31 -2.55 -8.80
CA ASN A 9 27.90 -2.27 -9.09
C ASN A 9 27.05 -3.55 -9.27
N ASN A 10 27.64 -4.75 -9.28
CA ASN A 10 26.96 -6.02 -9.58
C ASN A 10 26.64 -6.92 -8.37
N MET A 11 26.78 -6.44 -7.13
CA MET A 11 26.48 -7.23 -5.91
C MET A 11 25.26 -6.74 -5.12
N LYS A 12 24.37 -5.95 -5.73
CA LYS A 12 23.11 -5.58 -5.07
C LYS A 12 22.02 -6.55 -5.46
N ASN A 13 21.37 -7.15 -4.45
CA ASN A 13 20.22 -8.02 -4.67
C ASN A 13 19.16 -7.28 -5.51
N PRO A 14 18.73 -7.85 -6.66
CA PRO A 14 17.85 -7.16 -7.60
C PRO A 14 16.38 -7.16 -7.14
N PHE A 15 16.06 -7.96 -6.12
CA PHE A 15 14.74 -8.06 -5.50
C PHE A 15 14.66 -7.15 -4.28
N VAL A 16 13.56 -6.40 -4.16
CA VAL A 16 13.34 -5.42 -3.09
C VAL A 16 11.95 -5.63 -2.53
N TYR A 17 11.85 -5.83 -1.22
CA TYR A 17 10.61 -5.96 -0.49
C TYR A 17 10.60 -5.07 0.77
N GLY A 18 9.43 -4.91 1.39
CA GLY A 18 9.28 -4.07 2.60
C GLY A 18 9.31 -2.56 2.36
N SER A 19 9.46 -2.12 1.11
CA SER A 19 9.50 -0.71 0.72
C SER A 19 8.73 -0.45 -0.58
N ILE A 20 8.43 0.82 -0.84
CA ILE A 20 7.80 1.26 -2.08
C ILE A 20 8.83 1.22 -3.19
N VAL A 21 8.47 0.57 -4.31
CA VAL A 21 9.37 0.35 -5.45
C VAL A 21 8.86 1.08 -6.69
N THR A 22 9.81 1.55 -7.51
CA THR A 22 9.55 2.19 -8.82
C THR A 22 10.54 1.65 -9.85
N LYS A 23 10.37 2.04 -11.12
CA LYS A 23 11.31 1.74 -12.21
C LYS A 23 11.63 0.24 -12.33
N GLU A 24 12.91 -0.15 -12.29
CA GLU A 24 13.41 -1.51 -12.48
C GLU A 24 12.93 -2.50 -11.41
N HIS A 25 12.52 -2.02 -10.23
CA HIS A 25 12.01 -2.87 -9.16
C HIS A 25 10.47 -3.01 -9.20
N PHE A 26 9.79 -2.25 -10.06
CA PHE A 26 8.35 -2.33 -10.27
C PHE A 26 8.01 -3.31 -11.40
N VAL A 27 6.95 -4.12 -11.21
CA VAL A 27 6.56 -5.19 -12.14
C VAL A 27 5.17 -4.97 -12.72
N GLY A 28 5.09 -5.01 -14.06
CA GLY A 28 3.84 -4.98 -14.82
C GLY A 28 2.97 -3.74 -14.58
N ARG A 29 1.65 -3.95 -14.44
CA ARG A 29 0.64 -2.90 -14.21
C ARG A 29 0.50 -1.82 -15.27
N GLU A 30 1.00 -2.04 -16.49
CA GLU A 30 0.97 -1.04 -17.56
C GLU A 30 -0.46 -0.63 -17.94
N LYS A 31 -1.42 -1.57 -17.89
CA LYS A 31 -2.83 -1.27 -18.12
C LYS A 31 -3.39 -0.35 -17.03
N GLU A 32 -3.16 -0.69 -15.77
CA GLU A 32 -3.60 0.09 -14.62
C GLU A 32 -2.97 1.48 -14.62
N ILE A 33 -1.66 1.60 -14.89
CA ILE A 33 -0.97 2.90 -15.00
C ILE A 33 -1.62 3.75 -16.10
N LYS A 34 -1.87 3.18 -17.28
CA LYS A 34 -2.48 3.90 -18.41
C LYS A 34 -3.88 4.39 -18.05
N GLU A 35 -4.68 3.54 -17.43
CA GLU A 35 -6.05 3.84 -17.00
C GLU A 35 -6.09 4.92 -15.92
N ILE A 36 -5.28 4.78 -14.87
CA ILE A 36 -5.16 5.76 -13.77
C ILE A 36 -4.67 7.10 -14.33
N THR A 37 -3.62 7.09 -15.16
CA THR A 37 -3.06 8.30 -15.76
C THR A 37 -4.09 9.03 -16.61
N ALA A 38 -4.81 8.31 -17.48
CA ALA A 38 -5.83 8.91 -18.34
C ALA A 38 -6.97 9.52 -17.52
N GLY A 39 -7.48 8.81 -16.51
CA GLY A 39 -8.54 9.32 -15.64
C GLY A 39 -8.12 10.58 -14.87
N LEU A 40 -6.98 10.53 -14.18
CA LEU A 40 -6.51 11.65 -13.37
C LEU A 40 -6.17 12.88 -14.21
N LEU A 41 -5.51 12.71 -15.37
CA LEU A 41 -5.24 13.83 -16.27
C LEU A 41 -6.52 14.42 -16.88
N GLY A 42 -7.54 13.58 -17.12
CA GLY A 42 -8.86 13.98 -17.59
C GLY A 42 -9.76 14.63 -16.53
N GLY A 43 -9.29 14.79 -15.29
CA GLY A 43 -10.07 15.41 -14.21
C GLY A 43 -10.92 14.44 -13.40
N GLN A 44 -10.88 13.14 -13.68
CA GLN A 44 -11.63 12.15 -12.89
C GLN A 44 -10.95 11.88 -11.56
N HIS A 45 -11.76 11.68 -10.52
CA HIS A 45 -11.29 11.14 -9.25
C HIS A 45 -11.29 9.61 -9.28
N ILE A 46 -10.31 8.98 -8.63
CA ILE A 46 -10.12 7.52 -8.64
C ILE A 46 -10.02 6.98 -7.21
N ILE A 47 -10.66 5.85 -6.94
CA ILE A 47 -10.44 5.05 -5.73
C ILE A 47 -9.69 3.79 -6.13
N LEU A 48 -8.50 3.59 -5.59
CA LEU A 48 -7.69 2.39 -5.78
C LEU A 48 -7.69 1.55 -4.51
N TYR A 49 -8.25 0.35 -4.57
CA TYR A 49 -8.27 -0.55 -3.41
C TYR A 49 -7.74 -1.94 -3.75
N SER A 50 -7.14 -2.57 -2.75
CA SER A 50 -6.74 -3.97 -2.76
C SER A 50 -6.31 -4.41 -1.38
N PRO A 51 -6.27 -5.73 -1.09
CA PRO A 51 -5.63 -6.22 0.11
C PRO A 51 -4.19 -5.72 0.26
N ARG A 52 -3.65 -5.82 1.48
CA ARG A 52 -2.26 -5.47 1.78
C ARG A 52 -1.31 -6.29 0.89
N LYS A 53 -0.09 -5.77 0.67
CA LYS A 53 0.99 -6.45 -0.06
C LYS A 53 0.80 -6.61 -1.59
N PHE A 54 -0.30 -6.11 -2.18
CA PHE A 54 -0.56 -6.14 -3.65
C PHE A 54 0.25 -5.14 -4.48
N GLY A 55 0.96 -4.21 -3.83
CA GLY A 55 1.78 -3.18 -4.51
C GLY A 55 1.06 -1.86 -4.80
N LYS A 56 -0.06 -1.58 -4.12
CA LYS A 56 -0.86 -0.34 -4.24
C LYS A 56 -0.01 0.93 -4.19
N SER A 57 0.75 1.14 -3.12
CA SER A 57 1.58 2.34 -2.95
C SER A 57 2.70 2.43 -4.00
N SER A 58 3.29 1.30 -4.41
CA SER A 58 4.26 1.24 -5.51
C SER A 58 3.63 1.61 -6.86
N LEU A 59 2.40 1.18 -7.13
CA LEU A 59 1.66 1.56 -8.33
C LEU A 59 1.38 3.07 -8.37
N VAL A 60 0.95 3.65 -7.24
CA VAL A 60 0.72 5.09 -7.13
C VAL A 60 2.01 5.86 -7.39
N GLU A 61 3.09 5.49 -6.72
CA GLU A 61 4.38 6.19 -6.84
C GLU A 61 4.96 6.08 -8.26
N GLU A 62 4.91 4.90 -8.87
CA GLU A 62 5.36 4.72 -10.26
C GLU A 62 4.49 5.50 -11.25
N THR A 63 3.17 5.54 -11.04
CA THR A 63 2.25 6.34 -11.87
C THR A 63 2.58 7.83 -11.75
N PHE A 64 2.77 8.32 -10.52
CA PHE A 64 3.03 9.74 -10.26
C PHE A 64 4.41 10.14 -10.78
N ARG A 65 5.41 9.27 -10.67
CA ARG A 65 6.72 9.45 -11.29
C ARG A 65 6.59 9.65 -12.81
N ARG A 66 5.82 8.81 -13.50
CA ARG A 66 5.60 8.92 -14.96
C ARG A 66 4.85 10.20 -15.34
N ILE A 67 3.81 10.55 -14.58
CA ILE A 67 3.06 11.80 -14.77
C ILE A 67 3.97 13.02 -14.62
N ASN A 68 4.72 13.09 -13.52
CA ASN A 68 5.63 14.20 -13.25
C ASN A 68 6.74 14.31 -14.30
N ASN A 69 7.33 13.19 -14.72
CA ASN A 69 8.35 13.17 -15.78
C ASN A 69 7.81 13.63 -17.14
N SER A 70 6.56 13.33 -17.45
CA SER A 70 5.90 13.83 -18.67
C SER A 70 5.60 15.34 -18.63
N ARG A 71 5.76 15.96 -17.46
CA ARG A 71 5.45 17.37 -17.17
C ARG A 71 3.98 17.78 -17.41
N LYS A 72 3.08 16.85 -17.70
CA LYS A 72 1.65 17.10 -17.96
C LYS A 72 0.87 17.59 -16.75
N ALA A 73 1.23 17.12 -15.55
CA ALA A 73 0.61 17.50 -14.28
C ALA A 73 1.67 17.45 -13.16
N ILE A 74 1.26 17.87 -11.96
CA ILE A 74 2.05 17.72 -10.73
C ILE A 74 1.29 16.73 -9.85
N ALA A 75 1.92 15.61 -9.50
CA ALA A 75 1.30 14.54 -8.72
C ALA A 75 2.10 14.24 -7.46
N PHE A 76 1.42 14.13 -6.32
CA PHE A 76 2.03 13.76 -5.04
C PHE A 76 1.04 13.01 -4.13
N ARG A 77 1.61 12.22 -3.21
CA ARG A 77 0.88 11.34 -2.31
C ARG A 77 1.09 11.77 -0.86
N ILE A 78 0.00 11.76 -0.10
CA ILE A 78 -0.05 11.98 1.34
C ILE A 78 -0.50 10.67 1.99
N ASN A 79 0.30 10.11 2.90
CA ASN A 79 -0.09 8.94 3.67
C ASN A 79 -0.77 9.39 4.97
N LEU A 80 -2.03 9.00 5.14
CA LEU A 80 -2.83 9.44 6.29
C LEU A 80 -2.63 8.59 7.55
N GLN A 81 -1.96 7.44 7.48
CA GLN A 81 -1.73 6.59 8.66
C GLN A 81 -0.94 7.29 9.77
N GLY A 82 -0.03 8.21 9.41
CA GLY A 82 0.78 8.98 10.36
C GLY A 82 0.22 10.36 10.70
N VAL A 83 -1.00 10.68 10.25
CA VAL A 83 -1.62 11.98 10.46
C VAL A 83 -2.72 11.81 11.53
N GLU A 84 -2.58 12.53 12.65
CA GLU A 84 -3.48 12.36 13.81
C GLU A 84 -4.51 13.48 13.96
N THR A 85 -4.27 14.66 13.36
CA THR A 85 -5.18 15.81 13.44
C THR A 85 -5.43 16.48 12.09
N GLY A 86 -6.50 17.28 12.02
CA GLY A 86 -6.81 18.09 10.84
C GLY A 86 -5.74 19.15 10.56
N GLU A 87 -5.09 19.70 11.59
CA GLU A 87 -4.00 20.65 11.47
C GLU A 87 -2.75 19.99 10.87
N ALA A 88 -2.42 18.76 11.30
CA ALA A 88 -1.33 18.00 10.72
C ALA A 88 -1.59 17.70 9.23
N LEU A 89 -2.83 17.37 8.88
CA LEU A 89 -3.25 17.18 7.48
C LEU A 89 -3.11 18.47 6.66
N ALA A 90 -3.56 19.60 7.22
CA ALA A 90 -3.45 20.90 6.60
C ALA A 90 -1.98 21.25 6.31
N SER A 91 -1.09 21.06 7.29
CA SER A 91 0.35 21.31 7.12
C SER A 91 0.94 20.43 6.02
N VAL A 92 0.77 19.11 6.11
CA VAL A 92 1.35 18.18 5.12
C VAL A 92 0.86 18.46 3.70
N LEU A 93 -0.42 18.81 3.54
CA LEU A 93 -0.99 19.14 2.24
C LEU A 93 -0.38 20.42 1.65
N ILE A 94 -0.24 21.47 2.46
CA ILE A 94 0.39 22.73 2.06
C ILE A 94 1.86 22.49 1.70
N ASP A 95 2.59 21.79 2.56
CA ASP A 95 4.03 21.55 2.40
C ASP A 95 4.33 20.74 1.15
N GLU A 96 3.63 19.63 0.91
CA GLU A 96 3.81 18.84 -0.31
C GLU A 96 3.36 19.60 -1.57
N THR A 97 2.28 20.39 -1.49
CA THR A 97 1.89 21.24 -2.63
C THR A 97 3.02 22.21 -2.97
N ILE A 98 3.54 22.94 -1.98
CA ILE A 98 4.60 23.93 -2.18
C ILE A 98 5.85 23.29 -2.75
N LYS A 99 6.34 22.23 -2.10
CA LYS A 99 7.57 21.51 -2.47
C LYS A 99 7.54 20.99 -3.90
N ARG A 100 6.35 20.66 -4.42
CA ARG A 100 6.18 20.10 -5.76
C ARG A 100 5.93 21.17 -6.83
N THR A 101 5.46 22.35 -6.46
CA THR A 101 5.10 23.42 -7.40
C THR A 101 6.09 24.59 -7.41
N TYR A 102 6.85 24.79 -6.33
CA TYR A 102 7.77 25.89 -6.14
C TYR A 102 9.21 25.39 -5.93
N SER A 103 10.13 25.93 -6.73
CA SER A 103 11.56 25.60 -6.65
C SER A 103 12.34 26.46 -5.64
N SER A 104 11.73 27.53 -5.13
CA SER A 104 12.31 28.44 -4.13
C SER A 104 11.22 29.10 -3.30
N VAL A 105 11.48 29.24 -2.00
CA VAL A 105 10.61 29.89 -1.02
C VAL A 105 10.48 31.40 -1.26
N GLU A 106 11.43 32.03 -1.98
CA GLU A 106 11.34 33.44 -2.34
C GLU A 106 10.29 33.72 -3.42
N LYS A 107 10.11 32.79 -4.38
CA LYS A 107 8.99 32.86 -5.34
C LYS A 107 7.66 32.64 -4.62
N LEU A 108 7.67 31.81 -3.58
CA LEU A 108 6.51 31.53 -2.76
C LEU A 108 6.06 32.79 -1.99
N SER A 109 6.95 33.51 -1.30
CA SER A 109 6.55 34.69 -0.50
C SER A 109 5.92 35.82 -1.32
N LYS A 110 6.37 36.04 -2.57
CA LYS A 110 5.76 36.99 -3.52
C LYS A 110 4.43 36.50 -4.06
N GLU A 111 4.31 35.20 -4.34
CA GLU A 111 3.11 34.62 -4.94
C GLU A 111 1.99 34.30 -3.94
N LEU A 112 2.31 34.13 -2.64
CA LEU A 112 1.38 33.68 -1.60
C LEU A 112 0.49 34.76 -0.99
N LYS A 113 0.87 36.04 -1.05
CA LYS A 113 0.04 37.14 -0.49
C LYS A 113 -1.40 37.17 -1.03
N GLY A 114 -1.66 36.54 -2.18
CA GLY A 114 -3.01 36.36 -2.75
C GLY A 114 -3.57 34.93 -2.72
N LEU A 115 -2.80 33.93 -2.25
CA LEU A 115 -3.21 32.52 -2.26
C LEU A 115 -3.74 32.03 -0.91
N PHE A 116 -3.38 32.67 0.20
CA PHE A 116 -3.93 32.37 1.53
C PHE A 116 -4.69 33.58 2.06
N LYS A 117 -5.97 33.37 2.43
CA LYS A 117 -6.77 34.42 3.09
C LYS A 117 -6.62 34.37 4.61
N LYS A 118 -6.40 33.17 5.19
CA LYS A 118 -6.43 32.94 6.64
C LYS A 118 -5.17 32.26 7.20
N ILE A 119 -4.25 31.81 6.35
CA ILE A 119 -3.01 31.12 6.74
C ILE A 119 -1.83 32.07 6.62
N ASN A 120 -1.12 32.30 7.73
CA ASN A 120 0.16 32.98 7.71
C ASN A 120 1.26 31.95 7.50
N VAL A 121 2.12 32.13 6.50
CA VAL A 121 3.19 31.17 6.23
C VAL A 121 4.48 31.72 6.82
N ARG A 122 5.04 31.06 7.84
CA ARG A 122 6.37 31.37 8.37
C ARG A 122 7.41 30.62 7.55
N VAL A 123 8.47 31.32 7.17
CA VAL A 123 9.64 30.71 6.52
C VAL A 123 10.72 30.58 7.59
N PHE A 124 11.29 29.39 7.73
CA PHE A 124 12.41 29.14 8.62
C PHE A 124 13.56 28.50 7.85
N VAL A 125 14.76 28.50 8.43
CA VAL A 125 15.91 27.77 7.91
C VAL A 125 16.25 26.72 8.95
N ASP A 126 16.30 25.45 8.56
CA ASP A 126 16.67 24.37 9.47
C ASP A 126 18.18 24.37 9.75
N LYS A 127 18.61 23.47 10.63
CA LYS A 127 20.03 23.35 11.03
C LYS A 127 20.95 22.90 9.90
N GLU A 128 20.41 22.37 8.80
CA GLU A 128 21.15 21.96 7.60
C GLU A 128 21.20 23.08 6.54
N GLY A 129 20.68 24.27 6.85
CA GLY A 129 20.60 25.39 5.90
C GLY A 129 19.48 25.25 4.88
N LYS A 130 18.56 24.29 5.03
CA LYS A 130 17.40 24.16 4.15
C LYS A 130 16.30 25.09 4.62
N MET A 131 15.77 25.89 3.70
CA MET A 131 14.60 26.69 3.96
C MET A 131 13.35 25.80 4.07
N GLY A 132 12.74 25.81 5.25
CA GLY A 132 11.46 25.19 5.55
C GLY A 132 10.35 26.22 5.65
N ILE A 133 9.12 25.73 5.62
CA ILE A 133 7.92 26.54 5.72
C ILE A 133 7.05 25.94 6.82
N GLU A 134 6.50 26.79 7.67
CA GLU A 134 5.57 26.43 8.74
C GLU A 134 4.28 27.23 8.54
N PRO A 135 3.16 26.58 8.21
CA PRO A 135 1.87 27.25 8.19
C PRO A 135 1.41 27.56 9.62
N VAL A 136 1.18 28.84 9.90
CA VAL A 136 0.64 29.36 11.14
C VAL A 136 -0.83 29.69 10.93
N PHE A 137 -1.68 28.89 11.56
CA PHE A 137 -3.12 28.99 11.48
C PHE A 137 -3.66 29.94 12.56
N LYS A 138 -4.52 30.89 12.17
CA LYS A 138 -5.18 31.80 13.13
C LYS A 138 -6.34 31.10 13.88
N GLU A 139 -7.06 30.19 13.22
CA GLU A 139 -8.15 29.38 13.76
C GLU A 139 -8.13 27.97 13.14
N THR A 140 -8.47 26.93 13.91
CA THR A 140 -8.26 25.51 13.54
C THR A 140 -9.24 24.97 12.51
N LYS A 141 -10.52 25.37 12.53
CA LYS A 141 -11.51 24.91 11.54
C LYS A 141 -11.28 25.53 10.15
N ASP A 142 -11.00 26.82 10.12
CA ASP A 142 -10.71 27.57 8.90
C ASP A 142 -9.39 27.13 8.23
N ALA A 143 -8.45 26.63 9.03
CA ALA A 143 -7.15 26.14 8.58
C ALA A 143 -7.26 25.02 7.54
N LEU A 144 -8.04 23.98 7.87
CA LEU A 144 -8.13 22.79 7.02
C LEU A 144 -8.90 23.07 5.74
N GLU A 145 -9.95 23.89 5.80
CA GLU A 145 -10.67 24.32 4.61
C GLU A 145 -9.78 25.14 3.66
N ASP A 146 -9.02 26.10 4.18
CA ASP A 146 -8.10 26.91 3.36
C ASP A 146 -6.96 26.04 2.79
N ALA A 147 -6.44 25.10 3.58
CA ALA A 147 -5.43 24.13 3.14
C ALA A 147 -5.95 23.19 2.04
N LEU A 148 -7.19 22.68 2.16
CA LEU A 148 -7.80 21.83 1.14
C LEU A 148 -8.00 22.59 -0.18
N ASN A 149 -8.34 23.88 -0.12
CA ASN A 149 -8.46 24.74 -1.30
C ASN A 149 -7.11 25.17 -1.90
N PHE A 150 -6.01 25.03 -1.17
CA PHE A 150 -4.71 25.53 -1.59
C PHE A 150 -4.20 24.87 -2.89
N PRO A 151 -4.22 23.54 -3.07
CA PRO A 151 -3.89 22.90 -4.34
C PRO A 151 -4.67 23.47 -5.54
N GLU A 152 -5.97 23.72 -5.41
CA GLU A 152 -6.79 24.28 -6.50
C GLU A 152 -6.33 25.68 -6.91
N ARG A 153 -6.06 26.54 -5.93
CA ARG A 153 -5.56 27.91 -6.18
C ARG A 153 -4.19 27.87 -6.87
N VAL A 154 -3.29 26.99 -6.43
CA VAL A 154 -1.96 26.81 -7.04
C VAL A 154 -2.08 26.25 -8.46
N ALA A 155 -2.93 25.25 -8.66
CA ALA A 155 -3.18 24.63 -9.96
C ALA A 155 -3.69 25.65 -10.98
N GLY A 156 -4.68 26.48 -10.59
CA GLY A 156 -5.20 27.57 -11.42
C GLY A 156 -4.13 28.62 -11.75
N LYS A 157 -3.37 29.08 -10.75
CA LYS A 157 -2.31 30.08 -10.95
C LYS A 157 -1.17 29.59 -11.84
N LYS A 158 -0.78 28.32 -11.72
CA LYS A 158 0.27 27.72 -12.57
C LYS A 158 -0.27 27.23 -13.91
N ASN A 159 -1.58 27.32 -14.14
CA ASN A 159 -2.29 26.70 -15.27
C ASN A 159 -1.85 25.25 -15.50
N LYS A 160 -1.79 24.49 -14.41
CA LYS A 160 -1.26 23.12 -14.42
C LYS A 160 -2.04 22.25 -13.44
N ARG A 161 -2.57 21.14 -13.93
CA ARG A 161 -3.35 20.20 -13.11
C ARG A 161 -2.49 19.66 -11.96
N ILE A 162 -3.08 19.63 -10.78
CA ILE A 162 -2.49 18.98 -9.60
C ILE A 162 -3.27 17.69 -9.32
N ILE A 163 -2.53 16.64 -8.95
CA ILE A 163 -3.08 15.34 -8.59
C ILE A 163 -2.65 15.05 -7.15
N VAL A 164 -3.63 14.87 -6.27
CA VAL A 164 -3.39 14.56 -4.86
C VAL A 164 -3.87 13.15 -4.56
N CYS A 165 -2.96 12.28 -4.11
CA CYS A 165 -3.33 10.97 -3.57
C CYS A 165 -3.42 11.03 -2.05
N PHE A 166 -4.56 10.66 -1.48
CA PHE A 166 -4.70 10.36 -0.07
C PHE A 166 -4.62 8.84 0.13
N ASP A 167 -3.47 8.36 0.62
CA ASP A 167 -3.21 6.94 0.87
C ASP A 167 -3.80 6.53 2.21
N GLU A 168 -4.49 5.38 2.25
CA GLU A 168 -5.27 4.89 3.41
C GLU A 168 -6.32 5.92 3.84
N PHE A 169 -7.22 6.26 2.91
CA PHE A 169 -8.21 7.31 3.10
C PHE A 169 -9.19 7.05 4.24
N GLN A 170 -9.42 5.79 4.61
CA GLN A 170 -10.27 5.47 5.76
C GLN A 170 -9.77 6.09 7.08
N GLU A 171 -8.49 6.45 7.17
CA GLU A 171 -7.91 7.08 8.35
C GLU A 171 -8.50 8.48 8.62
N ILE A 172 -9.16 9.13 7.64
CA ILE A 172 -9.80 10.43 7.88
C ILE A 172 -10.91 10.38 8.92
N GLU A 173 -11.54 9.21 9.15
CA GLU A 173 -12.61 9.09 10.14
C GLU A 173 -12.13 9.45 11.56
N LYS A 174 -10.81 9.42 11.81
CA LYS A 174 -10.18 9.86 13.07
C LYS A 174 -10.33 11.36 13.33
N PHE A 175 -10.44 12.20 12.30
CA PHE A 175 -10.43 13.68 12.41
C PHE A 175 -11.81 14.31 12.65
N ASN A 176 -12.71 13.64 13.37
CA ASN A 176 -14.15 13.98 13.57
C ASN A 176 -15.15 13.29 12.62
N GLY A 177 -14.85 12.08 12.14
CA GLY A 177 -15.79 11.19 11.46
C GLY A 177 -16.54 11.83 10.28
N LEU A 178 -17.87 11.71 10.27
CA LEU A 178 -18.70 12.16 9.15
C LEU A 178 -18.58 13.67 8.85
N ARG A 179 -18.24 14.50 9.84
CA ARG A 179 -18.09 15.96 9.62
C ARG A 179 -16.92 16.27 8.69
N ILE A 180 -15.81 15.57 8.84
CA ILE A 180 -14.64 15.80 7.98
C ILE A 180 -14.87 15.26 6.57
N GLU A 181 -15.55 14.12 6.44
CA GLU A 181 -15.95 13.59 5.12
C GLU A 181 -16.82 14.59 4.35
N LYS A 182 -17.81 15.21 5.00
CA LYS A 182 -18.68 16.24 4.40
C LYS A 182 -17.88 17.46 3.95
N LEU A 183 -16.93 17.93 4.77
CA LEU A 183 -16.06 19.06 4.42
C LEU A 183 -15.20 18.74 3.19
N PHE A 184 -14.53 17.59 3.20
CA PHE A 184 -13.74 17.15 2.05
C PHE A 184 -14.59 17.07 0.79
N ARG A 185 -15.76 16.40 0.86
CA ARG A 185 -16.65 16.28 -0.30
C ARG A 185 -17.03 17.65 -0.87
N ALA A 186 -17.50 18.56 -0.02
CA ALA A 186 -17.95 19.89 -0.43
C ALA A 186 -16.84 20.69 -1.12
N ILE A 187 -15.60 20.61 -0.61
CA ILE A 187 -14.45 21.33 -1.19
C ILE A 187 -13.99 20.67 -2.48
N THR A 188 -13.71 19.37 -2.43
CA THR A 188 -13.09 18.64 -3.54
C THR A 188 -13.99 18.53 -4.77
N GLU A 189 -15.32 18.47 -4.60
CA GLU A 189 -16.28 18.47 -5.71
C GLU A 189 -16.31 19.80 -6.49
N ALA A 190 -15.97 20.92 -5.85
CA ALA A 190 -15.93 22.23 -6.50
C ALA A 190 -14.64 22.47 -7.30
N HIS A 191 -13.61 21.64 -7.12
CA HIS A 191 -12.29 21.83 -7.72
C HIS A 191 -12.28 21.41 -9.19
N LYS A 192 -11.71 22.26 -10.05
CA LYS A 192 -11.68 22.03 -11.52
C LYS A 192 -10.29 21.62 -11.99
N ASN A 193 -9.26 22.06 -11.29
CA ASN A 193 -7.85 21.90 -11.67
C ASN A 193 -7.12 20.86 -10.81
N VAL A 194 -7.80 20.28 -9.83
CA VAL A 194 -7.29 19.17 -9.01
C VAL A 194 -8.03 17.87 -9.32
N SER A 195 -7.28 16.77 -9.41
CA SER A 195 -7.85 15.42 -9.45
C SER A 195 -7.42 14.64 -8.20
N TYR A 196 -8.34 13.90 -7.61
CA TYR A 196 -8.07 13.14 -6.39
C TYR A 196 -7.93 11.64 -6.66
N MET A 197 -6.94 11.05 -6.00
CA MET A 197 -6.81 9.61 -5.88
C MET A 197 -6.97 9.22 -4.41
N PHE A 198 -7.91 8.34 -4.12
CA PHE A 198 -8.08 7.76 -2.79
C PHE A 198 -7.61 6.34 -2.83
N THR A 199 -6.99 5.87 -1.75
CA THR A 199 -6.61 4.47 -1.66
C THR A 199 -7.03 3.87 -0.33
N GLY A 200 -7.15 2.55 -0.28
CA GLY A 200 -7.31 1.85 0.99
C GLY A 200 -7.02 0.37 0.87
N SER A 201 -6.62 -0.22 1.99
CA SER A 201 -6.33 -1.65 2.08
C SER A 201 -7.54 -2.51 2.46
N GLU A 202 -8.58 -1.90 3.05
CA GLU A 202 -9.80 -2.57 3.48
C GLU A 202 -10.96 -2.32 2.52
N LYS A 203 -11.27 -3.34 1.70
CA LYS A 203 -12.36 -3.27 0.71
C LYS A 203 -13.69 -2.87 1.36
N HIS A 204 -14.03 -3.47 2.51
CA HIS A 204 -15.31 -3.20 3.17
C HIS A 204 -15.44 -1.73 3.59
N THR A 205 -14.41 -1.19 4.25
CA THR A 205 -14.39 0.20 4.73
C THR A 205 -14.44 1.20 3.57
N ILE A 206 -13.63 0.98 2.52
CA ILE A 206 -13.65 1.82 1.32
C ILE A 206 -14.99 1.74 0.57
N SER A 207 -15.53 0.54 0.38
CA SER A 207 -16.86 0.36 -0.23
C SER A 207 -17.94 1.05 0.59
N LEU A 208 -17.91 0.96 1.92
CA LEU A 208 -18.87 1.66 2.78
C LEU A 208 -18.81 3.18 2.56
N MET A 209 -17.62 3.78 2.56
CA MET A 209 -17.45 5.23 2.39
C MET A 209 -17.90 5.75 1.01
N PHE A 210 -17.67 4.99 -0.06
CA PHE A 210 -17.81 5.49 -1.44
C PHE A 210 -18.96 4.85 -2.25
N GLU A 211 -19.52 3.72 -1.81
CA GLU A 211 -20.66 3.04 -2.46
C GLU A 211 -21.98 3.12 -1.66
N SER A 212 -21.94 3.56 -0.40
CA SER A 212 -23.18 3.68 0.40
C SER A 212 -23.87 5.03 0.17
N LYS A 213 -25.18 5.00 -0.11
CA LYS A 213 -25.98 6.20 -0.44
C LYS A 213 -26.03 7.25 0.67
N ASP A 214 -25.85 6.83 1.91
CA ASP A 214 -25.87 7.65 3.12
C ASP A 214 -24.51 8.33 3.41
N ARG A 215 -23.46 8.00 2.65
CA ARG A 215 -22.11 8.55 2.84
C ARG A 215 -21.80 9.70 1.88
N PRO A 216 -21.05 10.75 2.31
CA PRO A 216 -20.73 11.92 1.49
C PRO A 216 -20.00 11.61 0.18
N PHE A 217 -19.18 10.56 0.16
CA PHE A 217 -18.41 10.18 -1.02
C PHE A 217 -19.12 9.23 -1.97
N TYR A 218 -20.43 9.00 -1.79
CA TYR A 218 -21.21 8.18 -2.70
C TYR A 218 -21.01 8.61 -4.16
N ARG A 219 -20.53 7.68 -5.00
CA ARG A 219 -20.22 7.89 -6.43
C ARG A 219 -19.29 9.07 -6.73
N PHE A 220 -18.45 9.48 -5.76
CA PHE A 220 -17.52 10.60 -5.94
C PHE A 220 -16.41 10.32 -6.94
N ALA A 221 -15.97 9.07 -7.00
CA ALA A 221 -14.78 8.66 -7.73
C ALA A 221 -14.98 7.29 -8.38
N ARG A 222 -14.20 7.03 -9.43
CA ARG A 222 -14.22 5.77 -10.14
C ARG A 222 -13.49 4.69 -9.35
N PHE A 223 -14.14 3.56 -9.13
CA PHE A 223 -13.54 2.42 -8.43
C PHE A 223 -12.60 1.62 -9.33
N LEU A 224 -11.41 1.33 -8.81
CA LEU A 224 -10.41 0.47 -9.44
C LEU A 224 -9.89 -0.54 -8.41
N GLU A 225 -10.25 -1.81 -8.61
CA GLU A 225 -9.72 -2.93 -7.82
C GLU A 225 -8.36 -3.37 -8.37
N LEU A 226 -7.32 -3.31 -7.54
CA LEU A 226 -6.03 -3.86 -7.90
C LEU A 226 -6.02 -5.37 -7.67
N LYS A 227 -6.09 -6.13 -8.76
CA LYS A 227 -6.10 -7.60 -8.76
C LYS A 227 -4.70 -8.18 -8.56
N THR A 228 -4.58 -9.49 -8.36
CA THR A 228 -3.27 -10.18 -8.37
C THR A 228 -2.58 -10.06 -9.73
N MET A 229 -1.26 -10.28 -9.75
CA MET A 229 -0.48 -10.24 -10.98
C MET A 229 -0.68 -11.53 -11.80
N PRO A 230 -0.70 -11.43 -13.14
CA PRO A 230 -0.67 -12.61 -14.00
C PRO A 230 0.64 -13.39 -13.83
N ASP A 231 0.54 -14.72 -13.78
CA ASP A 231 1.66 -15.65 -13.59
C ASP A 231 2.81 -15.42 -14.60
N ASN A 232 2.47 -15.27 -15.89
CA ASN A 232 3.45 -14.98 -16.94
C ASN A 232 4.22 -13.67 -16.70
N CYS A 233 3.57 -12.67 -16.11
CA CYS A 233 4.23 -11.40 -15.78
C CYS A 233 5.26 -11.61 -14.66
N LEU A 234 4.92 -12.38 -13.63
CA LEU A 234 5.81 -12.70 -12.52
C LEU A 234 6.95 -13.63 -12.94
N LYS A 235 6.68 -14.64 -13.77
CA LYS A 235 7.69 -15.52 -14.37
C LYS A 235 8.76 -14.70 -15.10
N ASN A 236 8.34 -13.84 -16.03
CA ASN A 236 9.25 -13.00 -16.79
C ASN A 236 10.05 -12.04 -15.90
N PHE A 237 9.40 -11.51 -14.86
CA PHE A 237 10.07 -10.65 -13.88
C PHE A 237 11.17 -11.39 -13.11
N MET A 238 10.89 -12.57 -12.56
CA MET A 238 11.87 -13.38 -11.82
C MET A 238 13.06 -13.76 -12.71
N ILE A 239 12.80 -14.30 -13.90
CA ILE A 239 13.85 -14.69 -14.86
C ILE A 239 14.74 -13.49 -15.19
N LYS A 240 14.14 -12.36 -15.55
CA LYS A 240 14.88 -11.13 -15.87
C LYS A 240 15.76 -10.67 -14.72
N LYS A 241 15.23 -10.70 -13.48
CA LYS A 241 15.92 -10.21 -12.29
C LYS A 241 17.10 -11.09 -11.89
N PHE A 242 16.94 -12.41 -11.91
CA PHE A 242 18.06 -13.32 -11.64
C PHE A 242 19.13 -13.20 -12.72
N ASN A 243 18.74 -13.19 -14.01
CA ASN A 243 19.67 -13.08 -15.13
C ASN A 243 20.48 -11.77 -15.09
N ALA A 244 19.89 -10.66 -14.62
CA ALA A 244 20.58 -9.39 -14.45
C ALA A 244 21.77 -9.46 -13.46
N THR A 245 21.81 -10.49 -12.61
CA THR A 245 22.91 -10.76 -11.67
C THR A 245 23.69 -12.04 -12.01
N ASN A 246 23.60 -12.52 -13.24
CA ASN A 246 24.22 -13.77 -13.71
C ASN A 246 23.75 -15.04 -12.96
N LYS A 247 22.56 -15.00 -12.36
CA LYS A 247 21.90 -16.15 -11.75
C LYS A 247 20.75 -16.62 -12.65
N TYR A 248 20.36 -17.87 -12.56
CA TYR A 248 19.25 -18.43 -13.32
C TYR A 248 18.32 -19.21 -12.40
N ILE A 249 17.01 -19.06 -12.62
CA ILE A 249 15.97 -19.77 -11.90
C ILE A 249 15.35 -20.84 -12.80
N THR A 250 15.16 -22.03 -12.22
CA THR A 250 14.50 -23.16 -12.89
C THR A 250 12.99 -22.95 -13.01
N ASP A 251 12.35 -23.57 -14.01
CA ASP A 251 10.91 -23.47 -14.19
C ASP A 251 10.15 -24.03 -12.98
N GLU A 252 10.61 -25.14 -12.38
CA GLU A 252 9.97 -25.71 -11.19
C GLU A 252 10.05 -24.77 -9.97
N ALA A 253 11.14 -24.00 -9.85
CA ALA A 253 11.28 -22.99 -8.81
C ALA A 253 10.34 -21.80 -9.06
N VAL A 254 10.21 -21.35 -10.31
CA VAL A 254 9.25 -20.29 -10.69
C VAL A 254 7.82 -20.71 -10.36
N GLU A 255 7.42 -21.92 -10.74
CA GLU A 255 6.09 -22.46 -10.47
C GLU A 255 5.81 -22.56 -8.97
N MET A 256 6.80 -22.98 -8.18
CA MET A 256 6.69 -23.03 -6.72
C MET A 256 6.45 -21.64 -6.12
N VAL A 257 7.19 -20.62 -6.57
CA VAL A 257 7.03 -19.23 -6.08
C VAL A 257 5.67 -18.66 -6.49
N ILE A 258 5.23 -18.87 -7.74
CA ILE A 258 3.93 -18.41 -8.23
C ILE A 258 2.80 -19.08 -7.44
N LYS A 259 2.85 -20.40 -7.25
CA LYS A 259 1.85 -21.14 -6.48
C LYS A 259 1.77 -20.66 -5.03
N PHE A 260 2.91 -20.41 -4.39
CA PHE A 260 2.95 -19.88 -3.03
C PHE A 260 2.37 -18.47 -2.96
N SER A 261 2.81 -17.59 -3.86
CA SER A 261 2.50 -16.15 -3.81
C SER A 261 1.10 -15.82 -4.29
N GLU A 262 0.45 -16.71 -5.04
CA GLU A 262 -0.88 -16.52 -5.64
C GLU A 262 -0.98 -15.20 -6.43
N GLY A 263 0.11 -14.82 -7.08
CA GLY A 263 0.17 -13.58 -7.86
C GLY A 263 0.41 -12.31 -7.04
N ILE A 264 0.69 -12.39 -5.73
CA ILE A 264 0.95 -11.24 -4.87
C ILE A 264 2.44 -10.86 -4.95
N PRO A 265 2.79 -9.65 -5.45
CA PRO A 265 4.19 -9.27 -5.72
C PRO A 265 5.11 -9.29 -4.49
N PHE A 266 4.59 -8.97 -3.31
CA PHE A 266 5.37 -8.98 -2.07
C PHE A 266 5.99 -10.35 -1.78
N TYR A 267 5.21 -11.42 -1.90
CA TYR A 267 5.68 -12.78 -1.60
C TYR A 267 6.72 -13.23 -2.63
N VAL A 268 6.52 -12.90 -3.91
CA VAL A 268 7.51 -13.15 -4.97
C VAL A 268 8.84 -12.44 -4.65
N GLN A 269 8.79 -11.14 -4.38
CA GLN A 269 9.99 -10.35 -4.08
C GLN A 269 10.71 -10.86 -2.82
N CYS A 270 9.98 -11.16 -1.75
CA CYS A 270 10.55 -11.66 -0.50
C CYS A 270 11.24 -13.01 -0.67
N ILE A 271 10.56 -13.98 -1.30
CA ILE A 271 11.13 -15.32 -1.52
C ILE A 271 12.35 -15.26 -2.44
N CYS A 272 12.26 -14.53 -3.55
CA CYS A 272 13.37 -14.41 -4.49
C CYS A 272 14.55 -13.62 -3.88
N HIS A 273 14.29 -12.64 -3.01
CA HIS A 273 15.34 -11.92 -2.30
C HIS A 273 16.15 -12.86 -1.41
N GLU A 274 15.49 -13.66 -0.57
CA GLU A 274 16.20 -14.61 0.30
C GLU A 274 16.88 -15.71 -0.51
N ALA A 275 16.22 -16.25 -1.55
CA ALA A 275 16.80 -17.27 -2.42
C ALA A 275 18.06 -16.78 -3.17
N TRP A 276 18.12 -15.48 -3.50
CA TRP A 276 19.28 -14.89 -4.16
C TRP A 276 20.56 -14.98 -3.33
N TYR A 277 20.47 -14.98 -1.99
CA TYR A 277 21.63 -15.10 -1.10
C TYR A 277 22.08 -16.54 -0.85
N LEU A 278 21.30 -17.55 -1.24
CA LEU A 278 21.59 -18.96 -0.94
C LEU A 278 22.50 -19.66 -1.95
N THR A 279 22.72 -19.06 -3.13
CA THR A 279 23.43 -19.71 -4.23
C THR A 279 23.99 -18.67 -5.19
N GLU A 280 25.18 -18.94 -5.73
CA GLU A 280 25.85 -18.00 -6.65
C GLU A 280 25.37 -18.10 -8.10
N LYS A 281 24.70 -19.19 -8.49
CA LYS A 281 24.34 -19.42 -9.90
C LYS A 281 22.91 -19.90 -10.11
N LYS A 282 22.54 -21.05 -9.54
CA LYS A 282 21.27 -21.73 -9.87
C LYS A 282 20.29 -21.68 -8.71
N ILE A 283 19.09 -21.16 -8.98
CA ILE A 283 17.94 -21.19 -8.07
C ILE A 283 17.06 -22.39 -8.44
N THR A 284 17.08 -23.42 -7.59
CA THR A 284 16.23 -24.61 -7.73
C THR A 284 15.04 -24.57 -6.79
N LYS A 285 14.14 -25.54 -6.93
CA LYS A 285 13.03 -25.76 -5.98
C LYS A 285 13.52 -25.93 -4.54
N GLU A 286 14.66 -26.60 -4.34
CA GLU A 286 15.31 -26.78 -3.04
C GLU A 286 15.82 -25.44 -2.48
N THR A 287 16.41 -24.58 -3.33
CA THR A 287 16.79 -23.22 -2.92
C THR A 287 15.57 -22.43 -2.43
N ILE A 288 14.43 -22.53 -3.11
CA ILE A 288 13.19 -21.87 -2.69
C ILE A 288 12.67 -22.42 -1.36
N LYS A 289 12.71 -23.75 -1.16
CA LYS A 289 12.35 -24.36 0.14
C LYS A 289 13.25 -23.87 1.26
N GLN A 290 14.56 -23.86 1.06
CA GLN A 290 15.53 -23.34 2.04
C GLN A 290 15.28 -21.86 2.35
N ALA A 291 15.00 -21.03 1.33
CA ALA A 291 14.66 -19.62 1.53
C ALA A 291 13.40 -19.46 2.40
N LEU A 292 12.34 -20.21 2.10
CA LEU A 292 11.12 -20.19 2.89
C LEU A 292 11.37 -20.67 4.32
N ASP A 293 11.97 -21.84 4.49
CA ASP A 293 12.06 -22.52 5.78
C ASP A 293 13.12 -21.92 6.71
N GLU A 294 14.33 -21.74 6.20
CA GLU A 294 15.51 -21.42 7.01
C GLU A 294 15.75 -19.91 7.14
N LYS A 295 15.31 -19.12 6.16
CA LYS A 295 15.47 -17.66 6.18
C LYS A 295 14.19 -16.95 6.61
N ILE A 296 13.09 -17.18 5.89
CA ILE A 296 11.84 -16.43 6.11
C ILE A 296 11.11 -16.91 7.36
N LEU A 297 10.71 -18.18 7.43
CA LEU A 297 9.92 -18.69 8.55
C LEU A 297 10.72 -18.66 9.85
N SER A 298 12.01 -19.01 9.81
CA SER A 298 12.90 -18.92 10.97
C SER A 298 12.97 -17.49 11.55
N SER A 299 13.17 -16.48 10.69
CA SER A 299 13.23 -15.07 11.15
C SER A 299 11.90 -14.52 11.65
N LEU A 300 10.77 -14.98 11.10
CA LEU A 300 9.43 -14.55 11.51
C LEU A 300 8.88 -15.33 12.71
N THR A 301 9.47 -16.48 13.07
CA THR A 301 8.96 -17.36 14.13
C THR A 301 8.77 -16.65 15.47
N PRO A 302 9.72 -15.84 16.00
CA PRO A 302 9.51 -15.14 17.27
C PRO A 302 8.26 -14.25 17.27
N GLY A 303 8.01 -13.53 16.18
CA GLY A 303 6.82 -12.69 16.01
C GLY A 303 5.54 -13.52 15.89
N PHE A 304 5.57 -14.62 15.13
CA PHE A 304 4.43 -15.51 14.98
C PHE A 304 4.09 -16.26 16.29
N GLU A 305 5.08 -16.59 17.11
CA GLU A 305 4.87 -17.13 18.46
C GLU A 305 4.12 -16.13 19.34
N MET A 306 4.52 -14.87 19.33
CA MET A 306 3.82 -13.81 20.08
C MET A 306 2.36 -13.67 19.61
N VAL A 307 2.12 -13.70 18.30
CA VAL A 307 0.76 -13.67 17.74
C VAL A 307 -0.04 -14.88 18.19
N TRP A 308 0.51 -16.09 18.04
CA TRP A 308 -0.15 -17.35 18.41
C TRP A 308 -0.51 -17.40 19.91
N ASN A 309 0.39 -16.91 20.77
CA ASN A 309 0.21 -16.89 22.22
C ASN A 309 -0.83 -15.87 22.68
N LYS A 310 -1.05 -14.79 21.93
CA LYS A 310 -2.15 -13.84 22.20
C LYS A 310 -3.54 -14.44 21.94
N ILE A 311 -3.64 -15.46 21.08
CA ILE A 311 -4.91 -16.11 20.74
C ILE A 311 -5.26 -17.12 21.83
N ARG A 312 -5.98 -16.68 22.86
CA ARG A 312 -6.35 -17.55 24.01
C ARG A 312 -7.49 -18.51 23.70
N SER A 313 -8.32 -18.22 22.69
CA SER A 313 -9.46 -19.05 22.34
C SER A 313 -9.02 -20.31 21.58
N GLU A 314 -9.30 -21.48 22.16
CA GLU A 314 -9.05 -22.75 21.50
C GLU A 314 -9.79 -22.88 20.17
N MET A 315 -11.03 -22.39 20.09
CA MET A 315 -11.83 -22.43 18.86
C MET A 315 -11.20 -21.58 17.74
N GLN A 316 -10.59 -20.44 18.08
CA GLN A 316 -9.87 -19.63 17.10
C GLN A 316 -8.60 -20.33 16.63
N ARG A 317 -7.85 -20.99 17.54
CA ARG A 317 -6.66 -21.78 17.17
C ARG A 317 -7.00 -22.96 16.28
N ARG A 318 -8.04 -23.74 16.60
CA ARG A 318 -8.52 -24.86 15.75
C ARG A 318 -8.96 -24.36 14.38
N LEU A 319 -9.65 -23.23 14.32
CA LEU A 319 -10.05 -22.63 13.05
C LEU A 319 -8.84 -22.19 12.22
N LEU A 320 -7.81 -21.60 12.84
CA LEU A 320 -6.55 -21.25 12.16
C LEU A 320 -5.81 -22.49 11.65
N LEU A 321 -5.77 -23.57 12.42
CA LEU A 321 -5.21 -24.85 11.97
C LEU A 321 -5.97 -25.39 10.75
N ALA A 322 -7.31 -25.33 10.79
CA ALA A 322 -8.15 -25.75 9.68
C ALA A 322 -7.89 -24.93 8.41
N MET A 323 -7.87 -23.60 8.53
CA MET A 323 -7.57 -22.68 7.41
C MET A 323 -6.14 -22.81 6.91
N ALA A 324 -5.19 -23.19 7.78
CA ALA A 324 -3.85 -23.48 7.35
C ALA A 324 -3.86 -24.66 6.37
N VAL A 325 -4.54 -25.76 6.69
CA VAL A 325 -4.58 -26.96 5.83
C VAL A 325 -5.49 -26.80 4.60
N GLU A 326 -6.71 -26.31 4.80
CA GLU A 326 -7.77 -26.23 3.76
C GLU A 326 -7.76 -24.93 2.97
N ASP A 327 -6.82 -24.03 3.26
CA ASP A 327 -6.72 -22.67 2.74
C ASP A 327 -7.84 -21.70 3.16
N LYS A 328 -9.07 -22.18 3.33
CA LYS A 328 -10.25 -21.40 3.71
C LYS A 328 -11.05 -22.05 4.83
N ALA A 329 -11.74 -21.22 5.61
CA ALA A 329 -12.71 -21.71 6.58
C ALA A 329 -13.96 -22.29 5.88
N GLY A 330 -14.62 -23.24 6.54
CA GLY A 330 -15.90 -23.80 6.12
C GLY A 330 -16.98 -23.68 7.19
N TYR A 331 -18.23 -23.66 6.76
CA TYR A 331 -19.41 -23.73 7.65
C TYR A 331 -20.12 -25.08 7.59
N SER A 332 -19.65 -26.02 6.76
CA SER A 332 -20.26 -27.34 6.61
C SER A 332 -20.08 -28.17 7.89
N ILE A 333 -21.02 -29.09 8.12
CA ILE A 333 -20.94 -30.07 9.21
C ILE A 333 -19.63 -30.86 9.11
N SER A 334 -19.28 -31.31 7.90
CA SER A 334 -18.03 -32.04 7.64
C SER A 334 -16.77 -31.26 8.04
N PHE A 335 -16.70 -29.96 7.78
CA PHE A 335 -15.57 -29.12 8.18
C PHE A 335 -15.52 -28.94 9.69
N ILE A 336 -16.69 -28.71 10.31
CA ILE A 336 -16.83 -28.52 11.75
C ILE A 336 -16.39 -29.78 12.50
N GLU A 337 -16.85 -30.95 12.07
CA GLU A 337 -16.49 -32.23 12.67
C GLU A 337 -15.01 -32.56 12.45
N LYS A 338 -14.50 -32.42 11.22
CA LYS A 338 -13.10 -32.71 10.87
C LYS A 338 -12.10 -31.96 11.77
N TYR A 339 -12.38 -30.68 12.04
CA TYR A 339 -11.51 -29.82 12.85
C TYR A 339 -11.99 -29.64 14.28
N LYS A 340 -12.96 -30.46 14.73
CA LYS A 340 -13.53 -30.46 16.08
C LYS A 340 -13.93 -29.04 16.53
N LEU A 341 -14.57 -28.30 15.63
CA LEU A 341 -15.16 -26.99 15.90
C LEU A 341 -16.54 -27.18 16.53
N LYS A 342 -17.05 -26.15 17.22
CA LYS A 342 -18.29 -26.30 18.01
C LYS A 342 -19.58 -26.24 17.19
N SER A 343 -19.69 -25.30 16.25
CA SER A 343 -20.86 -25.10 15.38
C SER A 343 -20.59 -23.98 14.38
N SER A 344 -21.41 -23.87 13.35
CA SER A 344 -21.33 -22.80 12.33
C SER A 344 -21.41 -21.40 12.96
N GLY A 345 -22.27 -21.21 13.97
CA GLY A 345 -22.37 -19.94 14.72
C GLY A 345 -21.08 -19.59 15.47
N HIS A 346 -20.39 -20.58 16.05
CA HIS A 346 -19.10 -20.36 16.70
C HIS A 346 -17.99 -20.09 15.68
N VAL A 347 -18.01 -20.74 14.50
CA VAL A 347 -17.09 -20.44 13.40
C VAL A 347 -17.24 -19.00 12.96
N LYS A 348 -18.48 -18.53 12.73
CA LYS A 348 -18.75 -17.13 12.36
C LYS A 348 -18.24 -16.14 13.41
N LYS A 349 -18.47 -16.42 14.70
CA LYS A 349 -17.97 -15.58 15.81
C LYS A 349 -16.43 -15.57 15.86
N SER A 350 -15.79 -16.71 15.69
CA SER A 350 -14.32 -16.82 15.68
C SER A 350 -13.71 -16.10 14.47
N LEU A 351 -14.31 -16.24 13.28
CA LEU A 351 -13.90 -15.50 12.08
C LEU A 351 -13.98 -13.99 12.33
N GLY A 352 -15.11 -13.48 12.81
CA GLY A 352 -15.26 -12.04 13.05
C GLY A 352 -14.26 -11.49 14.09
N ALA A 353 -13.87 -12.29 15.09
CA ALA A 353 -12.82 -11.90 16.04
C ALA A 353 -11.41 -11.92 15.40
N LEU A 354 -11.11 -12.93 14.58
CA LEU A 354 -9.83 -13.02 13.87
C LEU A 354 -9.68 -11.95 12.79
N GLU A 355 -10.76 -11.61 12.08
CA GLU A 355 -10.82 -10.49 11.13
C GLU A 355 -10.56 -9.16 11.83
N LYS A 356 -11.19 -8.91 12.99
CA LYS A 356 -10.93 -7.71 13.80
C LYS A 356 -9.47 -7.61 14.28
N SER A 357 -8.80 -8.75 14.50
CA SER A 357 -7.37 -8.77 14.83
C SER A 357 -6.43 -8.65 13.62
N GLY A 358 -6.97 -8.64 12.39
CA GLY A 358 -6.20 -8.58 11.16
C GLY A 358 -5.49 -9.88 10.77
N LEU A 359 -5.84 -11.01 11.40
CA LEU A 359 -5.21 -12.32 11.11
C LEU A 359 -5.90 -13.07 9.96
N VAL A 360 -7.17 -12.74 9.73
CA VAL A 360 -8.01 -13.37 8.72
C VAL A 360 -8.60 -12.30 7.83
N TYR A 361 -8.65 -12.57 6.53
CA TYR A 361 -9.37 -11.77 5.56
C TYR A 361 -10.06 -12.68 4.56
N ASN A 362 -11.34 -12.43 4.30
CA ASN A 362 -12.15 -13.23 3.37
C ASN A 362 -12.05 -14.75 3.65
N MET A 363 -12.19 -15.13 4.93
CA MET A 363 -12.12 -16.51 5.42
C MET A 363 -10.79 -17.24 5.19
N ARG A 364 -9.70 -16.51 4.93
CA ARG A 364 -8.33 -17.03 4.79
C ARG A 364 -7.41 -16.38 5.81
N ILE A 365 -6.34 -17.07 6.18
CA ILE A 365 -5.24 -16.43 6.91
C ILE A 365 -4.62 -15.36 5.99
N ASP A 366 -4.57 -14.11 6.46
CA ASP A 366 -4.13 -12.97 5.65
C ASP A 366 -2.64 -13.07 5.28
N ASP A 367 -1.81 -13.52 6.23
CA ASP A 367 -0.37 -13.71 5.97
C ASP A 367 -0.02 -15.14 5.57
N PHE A 368 0.39 -15.34 4.32
CA PHE A 368 0.79 -16.64 3.79
C PHE A 368 2.00 -17.24 4.51
N PHE A 369 2.92 -16.42 5.04
CA PHE A 369 4.01 -16.94 5.86
C PHE A 369 3.52 -17.45 7.21
N PHE A 370 2.52 -16.78 7.81
CA PHE A 370 1.90 -17.27 9.04
C PHE A 370 1.10 -18.55 8.80
N ARG A 371 0.41 -18.65 7.65
CA ARG A 371 -0.27 -19.88 7.19
C ARG A 371 0.71 -21.06 7.13
N GLU A 372 1.85 -20.89 6.46
CA GLU A 372 2.86 -21.95 6.39
C GLU A 372 3.54 -22.22 7.74
N TRP A 373 3.77 -21.20 8.55
CA TRP A 373 4.30 -21.38 9.90
C TRP A 373 3.37 -22.27 10.76
N ILE A 374 2.05 -22.05 10.70
CA ILE A 374 1.07 -22.90 11.39
C ILE A 374 1.15 -24.35 10.86
N LYS A 375 1.19 -24.55 9.53
CA LYS A 375 1.33 -25.88 8.91
C LYS A 375 2.62 -26.61 9.30
N LYS A 376 3.68 -25.86 9.63
CA LYS A 376 4.97 -26.45 9.96
C LYS A 376 5.08 -26.76 11.44
N TYR A 377 4.71 -25.81 12.31
CA TYR A 377 5.01 -25.86 13.73
C TYR A 377 3.80 -26.15 14.63
N ARG A 378 2.57 -26.19 14.09
CA ARG A 378 1.36 -26.35 14.91
C ARG A 378 0.50 -27.53 14.51
N THR A 379 0.49 -27.94 13.24
CA THR A 379 -0.20 -29.15 12.79
C THR A 379 0.57 -30.43 13.10
N TYR A 380 1.90 -30.38 13.30
CA TYR A 380 2.72 -31.54 13.66
C TYR A 380 2.61 -31.99 15.13
N HIS A 381 1.87 -31.27 15.99
CA HIS A 381 1.65 -31.64 17.39
C HIS A 381 0.22 -32.12 17.63
N GLY A 382 -0.15 -33.20 16.95
CA GLY A 382 -1.27 -34.06 17.33
C GLY A 382 -2.65 -33.43 17.16
N TYR A 383 -3.10 -33.33 15.91
CA TYR A 383 -4.51 -33.42 15.57
C TYR A 383 -4.72 -34.50 14.52
#